data_AF-A0A0K8WLG2-F1
#
_entry.id   AF-A0A0K8WLG2-F1
#
_cell.length_a   1.000
_cell.length_b   1.000
_cell.length_c   1.000
_cell.angle_alpha   90.00
_cell.angle_beta   90.00
_cell.angle_gamma   90.00
#
_symmetry.space_group_name_H-M   'P 1'
#
loop_
_entity.id
_entity.type
_entity.pdbx_description
1 polymer ?
#
loop_
_entity_poly.entity_id
_entity_poly.type
_entity_poly.pdbx_seq_one_letter_code
_entity_poly.pdbx_strand_id
1 'polypeptide(L)'
;MGQDVIEDFLRHKDRIFERATAVLKALELRTLHGEDEESPESLELMEQFDKITMQFDDIINEVWQQLMSQELHLHESIEESTVNFQRRIQEMMAKFVEQVQTYFGQLRDIAIHFSENMTEVATHYTNTKLALQDFEDVPPELLHCMEDREAILNLIAGMKDAHIQRIDEREDRLMVRSRDFIENMIDELNNDELERNRAKILEINSFLELMSDSLASLRTEIREAIMNEEA
;
A
#
# COMPACT_ATOMS: atom_id res chain seq x y z
N MET A 1 -20.48 -5.48 -10.36
CA MET A 1 -20.81 -4.11 -10.79
C MET A 1 -19.99 -3.68 -12.01
N GLY A 2 -18.67 -3.50 -11.91
CA GLY A 2 -17.85 -3.17 -13.10
C GLY A 2 -17.83 -4.27 -14.18
N GLN A 3 -17.80 -5.55 -13.78
CA GLN A 3 -17.97 -6.68 -14.71
C GLN A 3 -19.31 -6.66 -15.43
N ASP A 4 -20.40 -6.27 -14.74
CA ASP A 4 -21.73 -6.23 -15.33
C ASP A 4 -21.80 -5.12 -16.40
N VAL A 5 -21.19 -3.95 -16.13
CA VAL A 5 -21.07 -2.85 -17.10
C VAL A 5 -20.31 -3.30 -18.35
N ILE A 6 -19.19 -4.02 -18.18
CA ILE A 6 -18.40 -4.54 -19.31
C ILE A 6 -19.17 -5.62 -20.08
N GLU A 7 -19.85 -6.54 -19.39
CA GLU A 7 -20.63 -7.59 -20.04
C GLU A 7 -21.79 -7.00 -20.85
N ASP A 8 -22.51 -6.04 -20.29
CA ASP A 8 -23.57 -5.34 -21.00
C ASP A 8 -23.01 -4.55 -22.18
N PHE A 9 -21.88 -3.87 -22.03
CA PHE A 9 -21.20 -3.20 -23.13
C PHE A 9 -20.83 -4.16 -24.27
N LEU A 10 -20.24 -5.32 -23.97
CA LEU A 10 -19.87 -6.32 -24.97
C LEU A 10 -21.09 -6.83 -25.75
N ARG A 11 -22.23 -7.02 -25.08
CA ARG A 11 -23.49 -7.38 -25.76
C ARG A 11 -24.00 -6.28 -26.69
N HIS A 12 -23.84 -5.01 -26.31
CA HIS A 12 -24.21 -3.89 -27.18
C HIS A 12 -23.25 -3.74 -28.36
N LYS A 13 -21.94 -3.92 -28.12
CA LYS A 13 -20.89 -3.95 -29.13
C LYS A 13 -21.22 -4.97 -30.22
N ASP A 14 -21.51 -6.22 -29.86
CA ASP A 14 -21.76 -7.28 -30.85
C ASP A 14 -22.90 -6.90 -31.80
N ARG A 15 -24.00 -6.38 -31.26
CA ARG A 15 -25.15 -5.91 -32.06
C ARG A 15 -24.80 -4.74 -32.98
N ILE A 16 -23.98 -3.81 -32.51
CA ILE A 16 -23.52 -2.66 -33.28
C ILE A 16 -22.61 -3.12 -34.41
N PHE A 17 -21.66 -4.01 -34.12
CA PHE A 17 -20.71 -4.54 -35.09
C PHE A 17 -21.41 -5.38 -36.16
N GLU A 18 -22.44 -6.15 -35.81
CA GLU A 18 -23.28 -6.85 -36.78
C GLU A 18 -23.97 -5.88 -37.76
N ARG A 19 -24.57 -4.80 -37.24
CA ARG A 19 -25.23 -3.76 -38.06
C ARG A 19 -24.23 -3.01 -38.93
N ALA A 20 -23.09 -2.59 -38.36
CA ALA A 20 -22.02 -1.90 -39.07
C ALA A 20 -21.47 -2.78 -40.20
N THR A 21 -21.25 -4.07 -39.94
CA THR A 21 -20.77 -5.04 -40.92
C THR A 21 -21.74 -5.19 -42.08
N ALA A 22 -23.05 -5.27 -41.82
CA ALA A 22 -24.04 -5.39 -42.87
C ALA A 22 -24.07 -4.16 -43.80
N VAL A 23 -24.00 -2.95 -43.24
CA VAL A 23 -23.98 -1.69 -43.99
C VAL A 23 -22.69 -1.55 -44.81
N LEU A 24 -21.54 -1.81 -44.20
CA LEU A 24 -20.24 -1.73 -44.88
C LEU A 24 -20.09 -2.76 -46.00
N LYS A 25 -20.57 -4.00 -45.81
CA LYS A 25 -20.59 -5.00 -46.88
C LYS A 25 -21.43 -4.55 -48.07
N ALA A 26 -22.61 -3.96 -47.82
CA ALA A 26 -23.46 -3.43 -48.88
C ALA A 26 -22.78 -2.28 -49.64
N LEU A 27 -22.08 -1.39 -48.93
CA LEU A 27 -21.29 -0.31 -49.53
C LEU A 27 -20.15 -0.84 -50.41
N GLU A 28 -19.30 -1.71 -49.87
CA GLU A 28 -18.12 -2.22 -50.59
C GLU A 28 -18.51 -3.06 -51.81
N LEU A 29 -19.59 -3.86 -51.74
CA LEU A 29 -20.11 -4.57 -52.91
C LEU A 29 -20.53 -3.61 -54.03
N ARG A 30 -21.21 -2.51 -53.71
CA ARG A 30 -21.62 -1.51 -54.70
C ARG A 30 -20.41 -0.82 -55.35
N THR A 31 -19.41 -0.47 -54.53
CA THR A 31 -18.14 0.08 -55.03
C THR A 31 -17.43 -0.90 -55.97
N LEU A 32 -17.39 -2.19 -55.64
CA LEU A 32 -16.78 -3.23 -56.50
C LEU A 32 -17.54 -3.45 -57.81
N HIS A 33 -18.87 -3.31 -57.80
CA HIS A 33 -19.70 -3.39 -59.01
C HIS A 33 -19.61 -2.12 -59.89
N GLY A 34 -18.84 -1.12 -59.47
CA GLY A 34 -18.65 0.13 -60.20
C GLY A 34 -19.87 1.06 -60.13
N GLU A 35 -20.73 0.90 -59.12
CA GLU A 35 -21.83 1.82 -58.86
C GLU A 35 -21.28 3.17 -58.38
N ASP A 36 -21.98 4.26 -58.71
CA ASP A 36 -21.59 5.62 -58.33
C ASP A 36 -21.65 5.78 -56.80
N GLU A 37 -20.53 6.24 -56.21
CA GLU A 37 -20.42 6.52 -54.78
C GLU A 37 -21.34 7.68 -54.37
N GLU A 38 -21.69 8.57 -55.31
CA GLU A 38 -22.64 9.67 -55.10
C GLU A 38 -24.10 9.27 -55.39
N SER A 39 -24.37 7.98 -55.68
CA SER A 39 -25.75 7.53 -55.83
C SER A 39 -26.55 7.72 -54.53
N PRO A 40 -27.85 8.05 -54.62
CA PRO A 40 -28.69 8.27 -53.44
C PRO A 40 -28.64 7.13 -52.43
N GLU A 41 -28.60 5.88 -52.91
CA GLU A 41 -28.56 4.69 -52.06
C GLU A 41 -27.18 4.48 -51.40
N SER A 42 -26.08 4.89 -52.04
CA SER A 42 -24.73 4.83 -51.44
C SER A 42 -24.57 5.89 -50.35
N LEU A 43 -25.09 7.10 -50.58
CA LEU A 43 -25.15 8.16 -49.58
C LEU A 43 -26.01 7.76 -48.36
N GLU A 44 -27.14 7.09 -48.59
CA GLU A 44 -28.01 6.60 -47.51
C GLU A 44 -27.29 5.55 -46.63
N LEU A 45 -26.54 4.63 -47.24
CA LEU A 45 -25.75 3.65 -46.50
C LEU A 45 -24.59 4.29 -45.73
N MET A 46 -23.90 5.30 -46.30
CA MET A 46 -22.88 6.07 -45.58
C MET A 46 -23.49 6.79 -44.37
N GLU A 47 -24.63 7.45 -44.53
CA GLU A 47 -25.33 8.11 -43.42
C GLU A 47 -25.77 7.11 -42.33
N GLN A 48 -26.19 5.91 -42.72
CA GLN A 48 -26.49 4.83 -41.77
C GLN A 48 -25.26 4.38 -40.99
N PHE A 49 -24.11 4.24 -41.66
CA PHE A 49 -22.85 3.90 -40.99
C PHE A 49 -22.40 5.00 -40.03
N ASP A 50 -22.45 6.26 -40.44
CA ASP A 50 -22.12 7.40 -39.58
C ASP A 50 -22.99 7.44 -38.32
N LYS A 51 -24.29 7.17 -38.45
CA LYS A 51 -25.20 7.05 -37.30
C LYS A 51 -24.81 5.90 -36.36
N ILE A 52 -24.35 4.77 -36.91
CA ILE A 52 -23.90 3.64 -36.09
C ILE A 52 -22.61 3.99 -35.34
N THR A 53 -21.67 4.67 -36.00
CA THR A 53 -20.43 5.14 -35.37
C THR A 53 -20.72 6.13 -34.24
N MET A 54 -21.59 7.12 -34.47
CA MET A 54 -22.01 8.05 -33.42
C MET A 54 -22.67 7.34 -32.23
N GLN A 55 -23.55 6.36 -32.49
CA GLN A 55 -24.17 5.55 -31.44
C GLN A 55 -23.14 4.78 -30.62
N PHE A 56 -22.10 4.27 -31.26
CA PHE A 56 -21.04 3.53 -30.59
C PHE A 56 -20.15 4.42 -29.73
N ASP A 57 -19.79 5.60 -30.24
CA ASP A 57 -19.01 6.60 -29.49
C ASP A 57 -19.77 7.07 -28.24
N ASP A 58 -21.09 7.28 -28.35
CA ASP A 58 -21.95 7.63 -27.20
C ASP A 58 -21.90 6.52 -26.14
N ILE A 59 -22.03 5.25 -26.54
CA ILE A 59 -21.96 4.10 -25.62
C ILE A 59 -20.59 3.96 -24.97
N ILE A 60 -19.50 4.14 -25.74
CA ILE A 60 -18.13 4.14 -25.20
C ILE A 60 -17.99 5.20 -24.12
N ASN A 61 -18.47 6.42 -24.39
CA ASN A 61 -18.40 7.51 -23.42
C ASN A 61 -19.25 7.20 -22.18
N GLU A 62 -20.47 6.66 -22.33
CA GLU A 62 -21.29 6.24 -21.19
C GLU A 62 -20.58 5.19 -20.31
N VAL A 63 -19.97 4.19 -20.93
CA VAL A 63 -19.21 3.15 -20.21
C VAL A 63 -17.99 3.73 -19.52
N TRP A 64 -17.25 4.62 -20.19
CA TRP A 64 -16.13 5.34 -19.59
C TRP A 64 -16.56 6.08 -18.32
N GLN A 65 -17.63 6.87 -18.38
CA GLN A 65 -18.14 7.62 -17.23
C GLN A 65 -18.51 6.70 -16.08
N GLN A 66 -19.18 5.57 -16.38
CA GLN A 66 -19.56 4.60 -15.35
C GLN A 66 -18.36 3.92 -14.69
N LEU A 67 -17.39 3.45 -15.49
CA LEU A 67 -16.19 2.78 -14.97
C LEU A 67 -15.32 3.75 -14.18
N MET A 68 -15.11 4.97 -14.68
CA MET A 68 -14.35 6.02 -13.98
C MET A 68 -15.04 6.45 -12.68
N SER A 69 -16.37 6.59 -12.67
CA SER A 69 -17.10 6.91 -11.45
C SER A 69 -16.99 5.81 -10.40
N GLN A 70 -17.09 4.53 -10.80
CA GLN A 70 -16.89 3.41 -9.89
C GLN A 70 -15.46 3.37 -9.35
N GLU A 71 -14.47 3.60 -10.20
CA GLU A 71 -13.06 3.62 -9.81
C GLU A 71 -12.74 4.77 -8.86
N LEU A 72 -13.30 5.96 -9.08
CA LEU A 72 -13.19 7.09 -8.16
C LEU A 72 -13.80 6.76 -6.79
N HIS A 73 -15.01 6.22 -6.74
CA HIS A 73 -15.64 5.85 -5.47
C HIS A 73 -14.89 4.75 -4.74
N LEU A 74 -14.33 3.78 -5.46
CA LEU A 74 -13.49 2.76 -4.86
C LEU A 74 -12.23 3.36 -4.24
N HIS A 75 -11.56 4.26 -4.97
CA HIS A 75 -10.38 4.98 -4.49
C HIS A 75 -10.68 5.78 -3.22
N GLU A 76 -11.72 6.62 -3.25
CA GLU A 76 -12.18 7.40 -2.08
C GLU A 76 -12.51 6.50 -0.88
N SER A 77 -13.18 5.36 -1.12
CA SER A 77 -13.53 4.42 -0.06
C SER A 77 -12.30 3.74 0.54
N ILE A 78 -11.29 3.42 -0.26
CA ILE A 78 -10.03 2.84 0.22
C ILE A 78 -9.26 3.90 1.03
N GLU A 79 -9.17 5.15 0.57
CA GLU A 79 -8.55 6.23 1.33
C GLU A 79 -9.22 6.42 2.70
N GLU A 80 -10.56 6.48 2.74
CA GLU A 80 -11.30 6.60 4.01
C GLU A 80 -11.04 5.40 4.93
N SER A 81 -11.01 4.19 4.37
CA SER A 81 -10.72 2.96 5.12
C SER A 81 -9.30 2.98 5.69
N THR A 82 -8.31 3.43 4.91
CA THR A 82 -6.90 3.56 5.33
C THR A 82 -6.76 4.58 6.46
N VAL A 83 -7.41 5.73 6.37
CA VAL A 83 -7.43 6.73 7.46
C VAL A 83 -8.04 6.17 8.74
N ASN A 84 -9.16 5.46 8.62
CA ASN A 84 -9.79 4.81 9.76
C ASN A 84 -8.92 3.71 10.37
N PHE A 85 -8.23 2.93 9.54
CA PHE A 85 -7.27 1.93 9.97
C PHE A 85 -6.07 2.56 10.69
N GLN A 86 -5.49 3.63 10.13
CA GLN A 86 -4.41 4.41 10.73
C GLN A 86 -4.77 4.86 12.15
N ARG A 87 -5.95 5.46 12.34
CA ARG A 87 -6.40 5.88 13.67
C ARG A 87 -6.46 4.71 14.65
N ARG A 88 -7.07 3.59 14.23
CA ARG A 88 -7.23 2.40 15.09
C ARG A 88 -5.90 1.76 15.46
N ILE A 89 -4.97 1.63 14.51
CA ILE A 89 -3.66 1.04 14.78
C ILE A 89 -2.81 1.95 15.66
N GLN A 90 -2.88 3.28 15.47
CA GLN A 90 -2.22 4.25 16.34
C GLN A 90 -2.72 4.16 17.78
N GLU A 91 -4.05 4.08 17.99
CA GLU A 91 -4.62 3.88 19.32
C GLU A 91 -4.17 2.56 19.96
N MET A 92 -4.13 1.47 19.19
CA MET A 92 -3.67 0.17 19.69
C MET A 92 -2.18 0.20 20.04
N MET A 93 -1.36 0.82 19.21
CA MET A 93 0.08 0.94 19.44
C MET A 93 0.39 1.85 20.63
N ALA A 94 -0.36 2.93 20.81
CA ALA A 94 -0.23 3.79 21.98
C ALA A 94 -0.46 2.99 23.28
N LYS A 95 -1.54 2.19 23.33
CA LYS A 95 -1.80 1.30 24.49
C LYS A 95 -0.72 0.25 24.69
N PHE A 96 -0.18 -0.31 23.61
CA PHE A 96 0.94 -1.26 23.68
C PHE A 96 2.18 -0.59 24.27
N VAL A 97 2.52 0.60 23.78
CA VAL A 97 3.64 1.41 24.25
C VAL A 97 3.49 1.76 25.73
N GLU A 98 2.33 2.24 26.17
CA GLU A 98 2.07 2.57 27.58
C GLU A 98 2.31 1.36 28.51
N GLN A 99 1.86 0.17 28.09
CA GLN A 99 2.11 -1.07 28.84
C GLN A 99 3.59 -1.42 28.88
N VAL A 100 4.29 -1.29 27.76
CA VAL A 100 5.72 -1.55 27.67
C VAL A 100 6.53 -0.59 28.55
N GLN A 101 6.19 0.70 28.57
CA GLN A 101 6.82 1.70 29.45
C GLN A 101 6.64 1.37 30.93
N THR A 102 5.50 0.78 31.30
CA THR A 102 5.29 0.28 32.66
C THR A 102 6.31 -0.80 33.03
N TYR A 103 6.59 -1.75 32.12
CA TYR A 103 7.60 -2.78 32.36
C TYR A 103 9.03 -2.21 32.39
N PHE A 104 9.35 -1.20 31.57
CA PHE A 104 10.64 -0.51 31.66
C PHE A 104 10.81 0.22 32.99
N GLY A 105 9.74 0.83 33.52
CA GLY A 105 9.71 1.35 34.88
C GLY A 105 10.09 0.30 35.92
N GLN A 106 9.44 -0.86 35.89
CA GLN A 106 9.74 -1.98 36.79
C GLN A 106 11.19 -2.47 36.64
N LEU A 107 11.75 -2.49 35.43
CA LEU A 107 13.16 -2.84 35.21
C LEU A 107 14.11 -1.83 35.85
N ARG A 108 13.81 -0.53 35.78
CA ARG A 108 14.59 0.51 36.48
C ARG A 108 14.52 0.32 37.99
N ASP A 109 13.34 0.04 38.54
CA ASP A 109 13.16 -0.22 39.98
C ASP A 109 14.00 -1.43 40.44
N ILE A 110 14.01 -2.52 39.66
CA ILE A 110 14.85 -3.69 39.95
C ILE A 110 16.34 -3.33 39.93
N ALA A 111 16.80 -2.54 38.96
CA ALA A 111 18.19 -2.11 38.88
C ALA A 111 18.60 -1.24 40.09
N ILE A 112 17.70 -0.35 40.53
CA ILE A 112 17.88 0.48 41.73
C ILE A 112 17.96 -0.40 42.97
N HIS A 113 16.98 -1.29 43.19
CA HIS A 113 16.97 -2.17 44.36
C HIS A 113 18.17 -3.13 44.40
N PHE A 114 18.61 -3.63 43.24
CA PHE A 114 19.83 -4.43 43.17
C PHE A 114 21.06 -3.65 43.65
N SER A 115 21.19 -2.39 43.21
CA SER A 115 22.27 -1.49 43.64
C SER A 115 22.22 -1.17 45.12
N GLU A 116 21.03 -0.94 45.67
CA GLU A 116 20.82 -0.68 47.11
C GLU A 116 21.23 -1.88 47.95
N ASN A 117 20.72 -3.07 47.60
CA ASN A 117 21.07 -4.32 48.29
C ASN A 117 22.57 -4.61 48.23
N MET A 118 23.19 -4.40 47.07
CA MET A 118 24.63 -4.60 46.92
C MET A 118 25.44 -3.58 47.72
N THR A 119 24.97 -2.33 47.80
CA THR A 119 25.59 -1.30 48.64
C THR A 119 25.56 -1.70 50.11
N GLU A 120 24.43 -2.22 50.58
CA GLU A 120 24.27 -2.71 51.96
C GLU A 120 25.22 -3.88 52.24
N VAL A 121 25.23 -4.91 51.38
CA VAL A 121 26.08 -6.10 51.54
C VAL A 121 27.56 -5.72 51.49
N ALA A 122 27.98 -4.94 50.50
CA ALA A 122 29.37 -4.52 50.35
C ALA A 122 29.84 -3.66 51.53
N THR A 123 28.99 -2.74 52.00
CA THR A 123 29.24 -1.92 53.19
C THR A 123 29.37 -2.79 54.44
N HIS A 124 28.43 -3.70 54.66
CA HIS A 124 28.42 -4.58 55.84
C HIS A 124 29.67 -5.47 55.86
N TYR A 125 30.00 -6.08 54.72
CA TYR A 125 31.19 -6.92 54.56
C TYR A 125 32.48 -6.13 54.85
N THR A 126 32.61 -4.96 54.23
CA THR A 126 33.78 -4.08 54.40
C THR A 126 33.96 -3.63 55.84
N ASN A 127 32.89 -3.13 56.48
CA ASN A 127 32.94 -2.70 57.87
C ASN A 127 33.30 -3.87 58.81
N THR A 128 32.77 -5.07 58.57
CA THR A 128 33.05 -6.25 59.40
C THR A 128 34.52 -6.66 59.32
N LYS A 129 35.07 -6.76 58.10
CA LYS A 129 36.47 -7.14 57.87
C LYS A 129 37.44 -6.10 58.46
N LEU A 130 37.15 -4.80 58.29
CA LEU A 130 37.92 -3.71 58.90
C LEU A 130 37.88 -3.74 60.44
N ALA A 131 36.70 -3.96 61.04
CA ALA A 131 36.55 -3.96 62.50
C ALA A 131 37.27 -5.13 63.18
N LEU A 132 37.27 -6.31 62.54
CA LEU A 132 37.93 -7.51 63.06
C LEU A 132 39.43 -7.56 62.73
N GLN A 133 39.90 -6.69 61.83
CA GLN A 133 41.26 -6.75 61.24
C GLN A 133 41.58 -8.13 60.64
N ASP A 134 40.54 -8.83 60.17
CA ASP A 134 40.62 -10.16 59.58
C ASP A 134 40.49 -10.05 58.07
N PHE A 135 41.58 -10.29 57.34
CA PHE A 135 41.62 -10.21 55.88
C PHE A 135 42.04 -11.53 55.22
N GLU A 136 42.17 -12.63 55.96
CA GLU A 136 42.67 -13.91 55.42
C GLU A 136 41.80 -14.42 54.26
N ASP A 137 40.47 -14.24 54.36
CA ASP A 137 39.51 -14.67 53.34
C ASP A 137 39.22 -13.61 52.27
N VAL A 138 39.87 -12.45 52.31
CA VAL A 138 39.63 -11.38 51.34
C VAL A 138 40.48 -11.62 50.09
N PRO A 139 39.86 -11.69 48.89
CA PRO A 139 40.62 -11.83 47.64
C PRO A 139 41.69 -10.72 47.49
N PRO A 140 42.91 -11.05 47.05
CA PRO A 140 44.00 -10.08 46.85
C PRO A 140 43.61 -8.86 46.01
N GLU A 141 42.75 -9.05 45.02
CA GLU A 141 42.27 -8.01 44.12
C GLU A 141 41.34 -7.00 44.83
N LEU A 142 40.69 -7.42 45.92
CA LEU A 142 39.76 -6.60 46.71
C LEU A 142 40.42 -5.99 47.94
N LEU A 143 41.59 -6.49 48.36
CA LEU A 143 42.35 -5.97 49.51
C LEU A 143 42.63 -4.47 49.38
N HIS A 144 43.00 -4.01 48.17
CA HIS A 144 43.23 -2.58 47.92
C HIS A 144 41.95 -1.73 47.98
N CYS A 145 40.80 -2.32 47.66
CA CYS A 145 39.51 -1.64 47.74
C CYS A 145 38.94 -1.62 49.18
N MET A 146 39.45 -2.46 50.08
CA MET A 146 39.00 -2.49 51.48
C MET A 146 39.40 -1.22 52.24
N GLU A 147 40.49 -0.57 51.84
CA GLU A 147 40.94 0.71 52.41
C GLU A 147 40.16 1.91 51.81
N ASP A 148 39.69 1.78 50.56
CA ASP A 148 38.92 2.80 49.85
C ASP A 148 37.46 2.37 49.63
N ARG A 149 36.66 2.55 50.69
CA ARG A 149 35.21 2.28 50.66
C ARG A 149 34.49 3.11 49.61
N GLU A 150 34.96 4.32 49.33
CA GLU A 150 34.33 5.22 48.37
C GLU A 150 34.48 4.68 46.94
N ALA A 151 35.64 4.10 46.61
CA ALA A 151 35.85 3.41 45.34
C ALA A 151 34.85 2.26 45.11
N ILE A 152 34.58 1.42 46.12
CA ILE A 152 33.60 0.31 46.00
C ILE A 152 32.20 0.86 45.73
N LEU A 153 31.78 1.89 46.47
CA LEU A 153 30.46 2.50 46.31
C LEU A 153 30.32 3.16 44.92
N ASN A 154 31.37 3.81 44.44
CA ASN A 154 31.40 4.40 43.10
C ASN A 154 31.28 3.34 41.99
N LEU A 155 31.89 2.16 42.16
CA LEU A 155 31.72 1.04 41.22
C LEU A 155 30.27 0.54 41.17
N ILE A 156 29.63 0.39 42.34
CA ILE A 156 28.22 -0.03 42.44
C ILE A 156 27.31 1.01 41.78
N ALA A 157 27.53 2.30 42.05
CA ALA A 157 26.78 3.39 41.44
C ALA A 157 26.96 3.40 39.92
N GLY A 158 28.20 3.27 39.42
CA GLY A 158 28.48 3.23 37.99
C GLY A 158 27.85 2.02 37.29
N MET A 159 27.81 0.86 37.95
CA MET A 159 27.12 -0.32 37.42
C MET A 159 25.60 -0.10 37.32
N LYS A 160 24.98 0.51 38.34
CA LYS A 160 23.56 0.90 38.32
C LYS A 160 23.27 1.87 37.17
N ASP A 161 24.07 2.91 37.03
CA ASP A 161 23.91 3.92 35.97
C ASP A 161 24.04 3.27 34.57
N ALA A 162 25.00 2.37 34.39
CA ALA A 162 25.15 1.62 33.13
C ALA A 162 23.95 0.71 32.84
N HIS A 163 23.34 0.09 33.85
CA HIS A 163 22.13 -0.71 33.67
C HIS A 163 20.91 0.15 33.31
N ILE A 164 20.72 1.28 34.00
CA ILE A 164 19.63 2.23 33.71
C ILE A 164 19.76 2.78 32.30
N GLN A 165 20.96 3.22 31.91
CA GLN A 165 21.21 3.72 30.56
C GLN A 165 20.83 2.68 29.49
N ARG A 166 21.20 1.41 29.70
CA ARG A 166 20.84 0.33 28.76
C ARG A 166 19.34 0.07 28.70
N ILE A 167 18.62 0.28 29.79
CA ILE A 167 17.15 0.19 29.83
C ILE A 167 16.57 1.33 29.00
N ASP A 168 16.97 2.56 29.26
CA ASP A 168 16.45 3.75 28.58
C ASP A 168 16.73 3.71 27.07
N GLU A 169 17.94 3.33 26.65
CA GLU A 169 18.28 3.14 25.23
C GLU A 169 17.37 2.09 24.54
N ARG A 170 16.93 1.07 25.28
CA ARG A 170 16.05 0.02 24.75
C ARG A 170 14.61 0.48 24.68
N GLU A 171 14.17 1.27 25.65
CA GLU A 171 12.87 1.91 25.68
C GLU A 171 12.73 2.89 24.51
N ASP A 172 13.67 3.84 24.36
CA ASP A 172 13.69 4.82 23.28
C ASP A 172 13.67 4.15 21.90
N ARG A 173 14.48 3.11 21.71
CA ARG A 173 14.50 2.38 20.45
C ARG A 173 13.17 1.69 20.15
N LEU A 174 12.49 1.18 21.17
CA LEU A 174 11.17 0.59 20.99
C LEU A 174 10.15 1.67 20.60
N MET A 175 10.17 2.83 21.26
CA MET A 175 9.30 3.95 20.96
C MET A 175 9.42 4.41 19.50
N VAL A 176 10.66 4.63 19.05
CA VAL A 176 10.95 5.04 17.68
C VAL A 176 10.46 3.99 16.69
N ARG A 177 10.81 2.71 16.88
CA ARG A 177 10.40 1.64 15.98
C ARG A 177 8.89 1.43 15.92
N SER A 178 8.18 1.61 17.02
CA SER A 178 6.72 1.49 17.06
C SER A 178 6.03 2.57 16.24
N ARG A 179 6.55 3.81 16.27
CA ARG A 179 6.05 4.91 15.45
C ARG A 179 6.37 4.66 13.98
N ASP A 180 7.64 4.41 13.68
CA ASP A 180 8.12 4.23 12.31
C ASP A 180 7.42 3.02 11.64
N PHE A 181 7.09 1.96 12.40
CA PHE A 181 6.32 0.83 11.90
C PHE A 181 4.94 1.23 11.36
N ILE A 182 4.24 2.13 12.06
CA ILE A 182 2.92 2.59 11.60
C ILE A 182 3.08 3.51 10.39
N GLU A 183 4.01 4.46 10.45
CA GLU A 183 4.24 5.43 9.37
C GLU A 183 4.56 4.69 8.06
N ASN A 184 5.53 3.76 8.09
CA ASN A 184 5.90 2.98 6.90
C ASN A 184 4.72 2.15 6.36
N MET A 185 3.95 1.50 7.25
CA MET A 185 2.81 0.69 6.82
C MET A 185 1.72 1.52 6.15
N ILE A 186 1.44 2.72 6.66
CA ILE A 186 0.44 3.62 6.06
C ILE A 186 0.95 4.19 4.74
N ASP A 187 2.23 4.56 4.66
CA ASP A 187 2.84 5.04 3.42
C ASP A 187 2.82 3.96 2.33
N GLU A 188 3.12 2.70 2.67
CA GLU A 188 2.99 1.56 1.78
C GLU A 188 1.55 1.38 1.26
N LEU A 189 0.55 1.37 2.15
CA LEU A 189 -0.85 1.24 1.75
C LEU A 189 -1.32 2.37 0.81
N ASN A 190 -0.91 3.60 1.08
CA ASN A 190 -1.25 4.76 0.24
C ASN A 190 -0.58 4.65 -1.14
N ASN A 191 0.68 4.23 -1.19
CA ASN A 191 1.41 4.04 -2.45
C ASN A 191 0.78 2.91 -3.28
N ASP A 192 0.45 1.79 -2.65
CA ASP A 192 -0.19 0.65 -3.30
C ASP A 192 -1.55 1.05 -3.90
N GLU A 193 -2.36 1.84 -3.18
CA GLU A 193 -3.63 2.33 -3.70
C GLU A 193 -3.46 3.32 -4.86
N LEU A 194 -2.48 4.22 -4.78
CA LEU A 194 -2.15 5.13 -5.88
C LEU A 194 -1.72 4.37 -7.14
N GLU A 195 -0.88 3.33 -6.99
CA GLU A 195 -0.46 2.49 -8.11
C GLU A 195 -1.64 1.70 -8.68
N ARG A 196 -2.48 1.09 -7.83
CA ARG A 196 -3.69 0.38 -8.25
C ARG A 196 -4.63 1.28 -9.04
N ASN A 197 -4.95 2.46 -8.50
CA ASN A 197 -5.87 3.40 -9.14
C ASN A 197 -5.36 3.84 -10.51
N ARG A 198 -4.08 4.22 -10.61
CA ARG A 198 -3.46 4.59 -11.89
C ARG A 198 -3.47 3.45 -12.89
N ALA A 199 -3.10 2.25 -12.47
CA ALA A 199 -3.12 1.07 -13.33
C ALA A 199 -4.53 0.78 -13.85
N LYS A 200 -5.55 0.92 -12.99
CA LYS A 200 -6.94 0.67 -13.37
C LYS A 200 -7.49 1.73 -14.33
N ILE A 201 -7.18 3.01 -14.12
CA ILE A 201 -7.54 4.10 -15.05
C ILE A 201 -6.91 3.85 -16.43
N LEU A 202 -5.63 3.47 -16.47
CA LEU A 202 -4.96 3.12 -17.73
C LEU A 202 -5.63 1.93 -18.43
N GLU A 203 -5.97 0.88 -17.68
CA GLU A 203 -6.68 -0.28 -18.22
C GLU A 203 -8.05 0.09 -18.81
N ILE A 204 -8.83 0.94 -18.13
CA ILE A 204 -10.12 1.44 -18.64
C ILE A 204 -9.91 2.18 -19.96
N ASN A 205 -8.97 3.12 -20.02
CA ASN A 205 -8.71 3.89 -21.23
C ASN A 205 -8.23 3.00 -22.38
N SER A 206 -7.24 2.13 -22.14
CA SER A 206 -6.74 1.21 -23.17
C SER A 206 -7.79 0.23 -23.66
N PHE A 207 -8.67 -0.25 -22.79
CA PHE A 207 -9.80 -1.10 -23.19
C PHE A 207 -10.74 -0.36 -24.16
N LEU A 208 -11.11 0.88 -23.86
CA LEU A 208 -12.04 1.63 -24.70
C LEU A 208 -11.39 2.11 -26.01
N GLU A 209 -10.11 2.50 -25.98
CA GLU A 209 -9.33 2.80 -27.19
C GLU A 209 -9.32 1.60 -28.14
N LEU A 210 -9.06 0.39 -27.64
CA LEU A 210 -9.12 -0.85 -28.43
C LEU A 210 -10.49 -1.05 -29.09
N MET A 211 -11.57 -0.66 -28.40
CA MET A 211 -12.93 -0.79 -28.92
C MET A 211 -13.22 0.22 -30.04
N SER A 212 -12.82 1.48 -29.85
CA SER A 212 -12.91 2.51 -30.90
C SER A 212 -12.09 2.13 -32.13
N ASP A 213 -10.86 1.67 -31.94
CA ASP A 213 -9.97 1.24 -33.03
C ASP A 213 -10.57 0.06 -33.80
N SER A 214 -11.21 -0.89 -33.11
CA SER A 214 -11.88 -2.04 -33.74
C SER A 214 -13.03 -1.62 -34.67
N LEU A 215 -13.79 -0.56 -34.34
CA LEU A 215 -14.84 -0.06 -35.24
C LEU A 215 -14.23 0.70 -36.42
N ALA A 216 -13.17 1.47 -36.17
CA ALA A 216 -12.47 2.22 -37.21
C ALA A 216 -11.78 1.31 -38.25
N SER A 217 -11.24 0.15 -37.83
CA SER A 217 -10.61 -0.82 -38.73
C SER A 217 -11.60 -1.69 -39.51
N LEU A 218 -12.86 -1.77 -39.06
CA LEU A 218 -13.88 -2.69 -39.57
C LEU A 218 -14.10 -2.59 -41.08
N ARG A 219 -14.08 -1.38 -41.65
CA ARG A 219 -14.25 -1.19 -43.10
C ARG A 219 -13.11 -1.83 -43.90
N THR A 220 -11.88 -1.63 -43.46
CA THR A 220 -10.69 -2.21 -44.10
C THR A 220 -10.74 -3.74 -44.04
N GLU A 221 -11.09 -4.30 -42.87
CA GLU A 221 -11.22 -5.73 -42.66
C GLU A 221 -12.28 -6.37 -43.58
N ILE A 222 -13.43 -5.70 -43.73
CA ILE A 222 -14.50 -6.17 -44.62
C ILE A 222 -14.07 -6.15 -46.08
N ARG A 223 -13.40 -5.09 -46.52
CA ARG A 223 -12.90 -4.97 -47.89
C ARG A 223 -11.88 -6.06 -48.22
N GLU A 224 -10.95 -6.33 -47.31
CA GLU A 224 -9.98 -7.43 -47.45
C GLU A 224 -10.68 -8.79 -47.50
N ALA A 225 -11.69 -9.02 -46.67
CA ALA A 225 -12.46 -10.27 -46.67
C ALA A 225 -13.19 -10.51 -48.00
N ILE A 226 -13.85 -9.48 -48.56
CA ILE A 226 -14.55 -9.59 -49.85
C ILE A 226 -13.55 -9.88 -50.99
N MET A 227 -12.42 -9.16 -51.04
CA MET A 227 -11.39 -9.41 -52.06
C MET A 227 -10.79 -10.81 -52.00
N ASN A 228 -10.67 -11.40 -50.79
CA ASN A 228 -10.18 -12.76 -50.62
C ASN A 228 -11.22 -13.84 -50.98
N GLU A 229 -12.52 -13.52 -50.93
CA GLU A 229 -13.60 -14.43 -51.35
C GLU A 229 -13.79 -14.47 -52.88
N GLU A 230 -13.36 -13.42 -53.59
CA GLU A 230 -13.47 -13.30 -55.06
C GLU A 230 -12.21 -13.75 -55.84
N ALA A 231 -11.12 -14.12 -55.16
CA ALA A 231 -9.84 -14.57 -55.73
C ALA A 231 -9.71 -16.11 -55.81
#